data_AF-A0A4R2GBT7-F1
#
_entry.id   AF-A0A4R2GBT7-F1
#
_cell.length_a   1.000
_cell.length_b   1.000
_cell.length_c   1.000
_cell.angle_alpha   90.00
_cell.angle_beta   90.00
_cell.angle_gamma   90.00
#
_symmetry.space_group_name_H-M   'P 1'
#
loop_
_entity.id
_entity.type
_entity.pdbx_description
1 polymer ?
#
loop_
_entity_poly.entity_id
_entity_poly.type
_entity_poly.pdbx_seq_one_letter_code
_entity_poly.pdbx_strand_id
1 'polypeptide(L)'
;MDIHFQPIGYVKNQIIDPKDGFVLKKEKSVLEILPEFADGLQNLNELAAIDVVFNFHRSQNYKLITPIYTGEIKGVFASRSPHRPNGIGVTTVKLHSVEGNQLTVTGLDAMNETPILDIKPADYSFYENSKSENKIRVERLKGNPRAEIIMDIKSENLEKLLIGAAQIHGHYCPGLAMGVIAAVKAMNQIKNHSDGMEDLLAITETNNCFADGVQYITGCSFGNNALIFRDIGKNAFTLTTRNGKGIRVCAKNDSRLTINQKSPEFSNLFQQVVIEQNHDENIKREFRKAASKASFATLTIPFNDIFKIEDKETSIPPYAPIMESIVCDVCKENTMKSRITEVNNENLCLDCSATSQYVLDGHGIKCT
;
A
#
# COMPACT_ATOMS: atom_id res chain seq x y z
N MET A 1 -28.10 19.08 -30.97
CA MET A 1 -27.61 19.50 -29.64
C MET A 1 -26.14 19.76 -29.82
N ASP A 2 -25.73 21.02 -29.73
CA ASP A 2 -24.33 21.39 -29.87
C ASP A 2 -23.65 21.31 -28.48
N ILE A 3 -22.44 20.76 -28.45
CA ILE A 3 -21.66 20.61 -27.23
C ILE A 3 -20.44 21.52 -27.35
N HIS A 4 -20.28 22.43 -26.39
CA HIS A 4 -19.18 23.38 -26.35
C HIS A 4 -18.19 23.00 -25.25
N PHE A 5 -16.90 23.09 -25.55
CA PHE A 5 -15.82 22.89 -24.59
C PHE A 5 -15.07 24.20 -24.36
N GLN A 6 -14.71 24.46 -23.11
CA GLN A 6 -13.79 25.54 -22.73
C GLN A 6 -12.42 24.94 -22.43
N PRO A 7 -11.31 25.49 -22.97
CA PRO A 7 -9.97 25.08 -22.56
C PRO A 7 -9.75 25.32 -21.07
N ILE A 8 -9.18 24.33 -20.39
CA ILE A 8 -8.78 24.44 -18.98
C ILE A 8 -7.30 24.82 -18.81
N GLY A 9 -6.54 24.84 -19.90
CA GLY A 9 -5.11 25.08 -19.90
C GLY A 9 -4.50 24.93 -21.29
N TYR A 10 -3.18 25.10 -21.37
CA TYR A 10 -2.43 25.01 -22.62
C TYR A 10 -1.14 24.24 -22.43
N VAL A 11 -0.72 23.57 -23.50
CA VAL A 11 0.57 22.87 -23.54
C VAL A 11 1.71 23.87 -23.75
N LYS A 12 2.81 23.72 -23.01
CA LYS A 12 4.07 24.45 -23.17
C LYS A 12 5.21 23.46 -23.44
N ASN A 13 5.75 23.46 -24.66
CA ASN A 13 6.89 22.61 -25.05
C ASN A 13 7.58 23.12 -26.33
N GLN A 14 8.54 22.35 -26.84
CA GLN A 14 9.31 22.66 -28.05
C GLN A 14 8.73 22.07 -29.34
N ILE A 15 7.56 21.43 -29.28
CA ILE A 15 6.92 20.81 -30.46
C ILE A 15 6.17 21.90 -31.23
N ILE A 16 6.73 22.33 -32.36
CA ILE A 16 6.14 23.38 -33.21
C ILE A 16 5.37 22.78 -34.40
N ASP A 17 5.94 21.76 -35.05
CA ASP A 17 5.24 20.98 -36.07
C ASP A 17 4.61 19.74 -35.42
N PRO A 18 3.32 19.44 -35.66
CA PRO A 18 2.68 18.22 -35.17
C PRO A 18 3.44 16.92 -35.51
N LYS A 19 4.21 16.89 -36.60
CA LYS A 19 5.04 15.74 -36.99
C LYS A 19 6.19 15.48 -36.02
N ASP A 20 6.68 16.53 -35.34
CA ASP A 20 7.76 16.41 -34.36
C ASP A 20 7.30 15.72 -33.08
N GLY A 21 5.99 15.68 -32.83
CA GLY A 21 5.38 15.04 -31.67
C GLY A 21 5.66 13.53 -31.57
N PHE A 22 6.02 12.86 -32.66
CA PHE A 22 6.44 11.46 -32.63
C PHE A 22 7.88 11.27 -32.13
N VAL A 23 8.75 12.24 -32.40
CA VAL A 23 10.18 12.20 -32.05
C VAL A 23 10.38 12.76 -30.65
N LEU A 24 9.74 13.88 -30.35
CA LEU A 24 9.89 14.63 -29.10
C LEU A 24 8.96 14.15 -27.98
N LYS A 25 8.20 13.06 -28.19
CA LYS A 25 7.30 12.48 -27.18
C LYS A 25 8.01 12.13 -25.86
N LYS A 26 9.31 11.84 -25.93
CA LYS A 26 10.14 11.51 -24.76
C LYS A 26 10.63 12.73 -23.99
N GLU A 27 10.57 13.91 -24.59
CA GLU A 27 10.94 15.16 -23.94
C GLU A 27 9.87 15.61 -22.94
N LYS A 28 10.29 16.46 -22.00
CA LYS A 28 9.37 17.04 -21.03
C LYS A 28 8.45 18.07 -21.69
N SER A 29 7.17 17.98 -21.37
CA SER A 29 6.18 19.02 -21.66
C SER A 29 5.59 19.54 -20.35
N VAL A 30 5.17 20.80 -20.35
CA VAL A 30 4.44 21.40 -19.23
C VAL A 30 2.99 21.58 -19.65
N LEU A 31 2.07 21.12 -18.81
CA LEU A 31 0.65 21.45 -18.91
C LEU A 31 0.40 22.65 -18.00
N GLU A 32 0.14 23.81 -18.58
CA GLU A 32 -0.16 25.04 -17.84
C GLU A 32 -1.67 25.21 -17.73
N ILE A 33 -2.20 24.93 -16.54
CA ILE A 33 -3.64 24.99 -16.25
C ILE A 33 -4.02 26.42 -15.88
N LEU A 34 -5.17 26.89 -16.34
CA LEU A 34 -5.62 28.23 -16.03
C LEU A 34 -5.88 28.37 -14.52
N PRO A 35 -5.57 29.53 -13.91
CA PRO A 35 -5.67 29.71 -12.46
C PRO A 35 -7.03 29.33 -11.86
N GLU A 36 -8.12 29.61 -12.57
CA GLU A 36 -9.49 29.29 -12.14
C GLU A 36 -9.79 27.79 -12.04
N PHE A 37 -8.96 26.92 -12.63
CA PHE A 37 -9.10 25.47 -12.58
C PHE A 37 -8.02 24.78 -11.73
N ALA A 38 -7.10 25.54 -11.13
CA ALA A 38 -5.95 25.01 -10.41
C ALA A 38 -6.36 24.13 -9.20
N ASP A 39 -7.47 24.45 -8.53
CA ASP A 39 -7.99 23.65 -7.40
C ASP A 39 -8.33 22.21 -7.81
N GLY A 40 -8.70 21.99 -9.08
CA GLY A 40 -8.97 20.66 -9.64
C GLY A 40 -7.74 19.75 -9.71
N LEU A 41 -6.53 20.29 -9.47
CA LEU A 41 -5.27 19.53 -9.47
C LEU A 41 -4.95 18.87 -8.13
N GLN A 42 -5.78 19.09 -7.10
CA GLN A 42 -5.57 18.55 -5.77
C GLN A 42 -5.34 17.02 -5.83
N ASN A 43 -4.26 16.56 -5.17
CA ASN A 43 -3.82 15.17 -5.09
C ASN A 43 -3.35 14.51 -6.41
N LEU A 44 -3.30 15.22 -7.54
CA LEU A 44 -2.73 14.66 -8.78
C LEU A 44 -1.26 14.24 -8.60
N ASN A 45 -0.52 14.90 -7.70
CA ASN A 45 0.88 14.58 -7.39
C ASN A 45 1.08 13.17 -6.79
N GLU A 46 0.01 12.45 -6.43
CA GLU A 46 0.05 11.07 -5.93
C GLU A 46 -0.02 10.04 -7.07
N LEU A 47 -0.35 10.49 -8.28
CA LEU A 47 -0.49 9.64 -9.46
C LEU A 47 0.82 9.53 -10.23
N ALA A 48 1.13 8.33 -10.73
CA ALA A 48 2.28 8.12 -11.61
C ALA A 48 2.00 8.51 -13.07
N ALA A 49 0.73 8.50 -13.49
CA ALA A 49 0.30 8.77 -14.85
C ALA A 49 -1.11 9.32 -14.91
N ILE A 50 -1.36 10.11 -15.96
CA ILE A 50 -2.65 10.76 -16.22
C ILE A 50 -2.98 10.66 -17.71
N ASP A 51 -4.28 10.65 -18.03
CA ASP A 51 -4.79 10.85 -19.38
C ASP A 51 -5.03 12.34 -19.61
N VAL A 52 -4.42 12.88 -20.66
CA VAL A 52 -4.59 14.28 -21.07
C VAL A 52 -5.49 14.31 -22.29
N VAL A 53 -6.61 15.02 -22.19
CA VAL A 53 -7.57 15.24 -23.28
C VAL A 53 -7.35 16.65 -23.81
N PHE A 54 -7.14 16.80 -25.11
CA PHE A 54 -6.77 18.08 -25.71
C PHE A 54 -7.39 18.26 -27.09
N ASN A 55 -7.39 19.50 -27.59
CA ASN A 55 -7.99 19.85 -28.87
C ASN A 55 -6.95 19.98 -29.99
N PHE A 56 -7.21 19.33 -31.12
CA PHE A 56 -6.48 19.53 -32.37
C PHE A 56 -6.87 20.87 -33.04
N HIS A 57 -6.60 21.98 -32.35
CA HIS A 57 -7.04 23.34 -32.69
C HIS A 57 -6.57 23.84 -34.07
N ARG A 58 -5.53 23.24 -34.65
CA ARG A 58 -5.05 23.52 -36.02
C ARG A 58 -5.61 22.59 -37.09
N SER A 59 -6.29 21.52 -36.70
CA SER A 59 -6.88 20.57 -37.63
C SER A 59 -8.17 21.14 -38.19
N GLN A 60 -8.14 21.50 -39.48
CA GLN A 60 -9.31 21.96 -40.20
C GLN A 60 -9.87 20.82 -41.05
N ASN A 61 -11.20 20.67 -41.04
CA ASN A 61 -11.94 19.63 -41.76
C ASN A 61 -11.57 18.18 -41.35
N TYR A 62 -12.35 17.22 -41.84
CA TYR A 62 -12.10 15.80 -41.62
C TYR A 62 -12.34 14.97 -42.88
N LYS A 63 -11.70 13.80 -42.93
CA LYS A 63 -12.01 12.75 -43.90
C LYS A 63 -12.29 11.47 -43.14
N LEU A 64 -13.44 10.85 -43.39
CA LEU A 64 -13.82 9.61 -42.71
C LEU A 64 -12.93 8.43 -43.09
N ILE A 65 -12.35 8.45 -44.30
CA ILE A 65 -11.40 7.46 -44.80
C ILE A 65 -10.24 8.22 -45.43
N THR A 66 -9.02 7.97 -44.96
CA THR A 66 -7.81 8.67 -45.43
C THR A 66 -6.59 7.79 -45.20
N PRO A 67 -5.51 7.93 -45.99
CA PRO A 67 -4.22 7.37 -45.62
C PRO A 67 -3.78 7.93 -44.26
N ILE A 68 -3.33 7.03 -43.37
CA ILE A 68 -2.67 7.40 -42.11
C ILE A 68 -1.17 7.62 -42.35
N TYR A 69 -0.43 8.01 -41.31
CA TYR A 69 1.01 8.29 -41.41
C TYR A 69 1.83 7.13 -42.01
N THR A 70 1.42 5.87 -41.80
CA THR A 70 2.08 4.68 -42.38
C THR A 70 1.76 4.46 -43.87
N GLY A 71 0.88 5.27 -44.47
CA GLY A 71 0.39 5.11 -45.84
C GLY A 71 -0.84 4.20 -45.99
N GLU A 72 -1.19 3.43 -44.96
CA GLU A 72 -2.38 2.58 -44.99
C GLU A 72 -3.68 3.40 -45.06
N ILE A 73 -4.63 2.98 -45.89
CA ILE A 73 -5.96 3.61 -45.94
C ILE A 73 -6.84 2.99 -44.86
N LYS A 74 -7.28 3.80 -43.89
CA LYS A 74 -8.15 3.37 -42.79
C LYS A 74 -9.24 4.39 -42.51
N GLY A 75 -10.32 3.94 -41.86
CA GLY A 75 -11.32 4.82 -41.31
C GLY A 75 -10.73 5.67 -40.18
N VAL A 76 -11.16 6.93 -40.04
CA VAL A 76 -10.59 7.87 -39.06
C VAL A 76 -10.72 7.37 -37.61
N PHE A 77 -11.81 6.66 -37.29
CA PHE A 77 -12.05 6.05 -35.98
C PHE A 77 -11.22 4.78 -35.73
N ALA A 78 -10.64 4.18 -36.77
CA ALA A 78 -9.67 3.10 -36.68
C ALA A 78 -8.21 3.62 -36.70
N SER A 79 -8.03 4.93 -36.47
CA SER A 79 -6.73 5.61 -36.48
C SER A 79 -6.62 6.66 -35.37
N ARG A 80 -5.44 7.25 -35.21
CA ARG A 80 -5.21 8.43 -34.36
C ARG A 80 -5.04 9.72 -35.17
N SER A 81 -5.58 9.78 -36.38
CA SER A 81 -5.49 10.98 -37.23
C SER A 81 -6.16 12.19 -36.55
N PRO A 82 -5.53 13.39 -36.62
CA PRO A 82 -6.11 14.62 -36.10
C PRO A 82 -7.26 15.17 -36.96
N HIS A 83 -7.42 14.70 -38.21
CA HIS A 83 -8.46 15.14 -39.15
C HIS A 83 -9.76 14.35 -38.95
N ARG A 84 -10.41 14.56 -37.81
CA ARG A 84 -11.60 13.82 -37.34
C ARG A 84 -12.78 14.73 -37.02
N PRO A 85 -14.03 14.22 -37.02
CA PRO A 85 -15.22 15.06 -36.82
C PRO A 85 -15.17 15.93 -35.56
N ASN A 86 -14.69 15.35 -34.45
CA ASN A 86 -14.36 16.07 -33.23
C ASN A 86 -12.85 16.00 -33.04
N GLY A 87 -12.17 17.14 -33.17
CA GLY A 87 -10.71 17.26 -33.07
C GLY A 87 -10.19 17.06 -31.65
N ILE A 88 -10.41 15.87 -31.07
CA ILE A 88 -10.00 15.53 -29.69
C ILE A 88 -8.87 14.52 -29.75
N GLY A 89 -7.76 14.86 -29.10
CA GLY A 89 -6.65 13.99 -28.79
C GLY A 89 -6.74 13.49 -27.35
N VAL A 90 -6.25 12.26 -27.12
CA VAL A 90 -6.13 11.67 -25.79
C VAL A 90 -4.79 10.97 -25.72
N THR A 91 -3.99 11.30 -24.71
CA THR A 91 -2.68 10.70 -24.50
C THR A 91 -2.44 10.45 -23.02
N THR A 92 -2.13 9.20 -22.69
CA THR A 92 -1.62 8.81 -21.37
C THR A 92 -0.16 9.24 -21.26
N VAL A 93 0.14 10.04 -20.24
CA VAL A 93 1.48 10.58 -19.98
C VAL A 93 1.95 10.19 -18.60
N LYS A 94 3.27 10.08 -18.43
CA LYS A 94 3.90 9.95 -17.12
C LYS A 94 3.93 11.32 -16.47
N LEU A 95 3.42 11.41 -15.24
CA LEU A 95 3.43 12.62 -14.42
C LEU A 95 4.70 12.64 -13.55
N HIS A 96 5.43 13.75 -13.58
CA HIS A 96 6.67 13.91 -12.79
C HIS A 96 6.50 14.85 -11.61
N SER A 97 5.85 16.00 -11.82
CA SER A 97 5.58 16.97 -10.75
C SER A 97 4.32 17.77 -11.03
N VAL A 98 3.73 18.29 -9.96
CA VAL A 98 2.62 19.25 -9.96
C VAL A 98 3.06 20.42 -9.08
N GLU A 99 3.23 21.59 -9.68
CA GLU A 99 3.75 22.80 -9.03
C GLU A 99 2.80 23.96 -9.31
N GLY A 100 1.97 24.32 -8.32
CA GLY A 100 0.88 25.27 -8.51
C GLY A 100 -0.07 24.80 -9.61
N ASN A 101 -0.17 25.56 -10.69
CA ASN A 101 -1.00 25.27 -11.86
C ASN A 101 -0.23 24.59 -13.02
N GLN A 102 1.01 24.14 -12.79
CA GLN A 102 1.85 23.54 -13.83
C GLN A 102 2.14 22.07 -13.55
N LEU A 103 1.91 21.20 -14.55
CA LEU A 103 2.21 19.77 -14.47
C LEU A 103 3.34 19.42 -15.43
N THR A 104 4.44 18.86 -14.92
CA THR A 104 5.53 18.36 -15.76
C THR A 104 5.29 16.92 -16.15
N VAL A 105 5.22 16.64 -17.46
CA VAL A 105 4.90 15.32 -18.00
C VAL A 105 5.89 14.88 -19.08
N THR A 106 5.97 13.57 -19.33
CA THR A 106 6.63 12.99 -20.51
C THR A 106 5.69 12.01 -21.18
N GLY A 107 5.82 11.83 -22.49
CA GLY A 107 4.94 10.97 -23.27
C GLY A 107 3.83 11.74 -24.00
N LEU A 108 3.83 13.08 -23.97
CA LEU A 108 2.83 13.90 -24.64
C LEU A 108 3.19 14.08 -26.13
N ASP A 109 2.20 13.96 -27.01
CA ASP A 109 2.31 14.15 -28.46
C ASP A 109 1.49 15.35 -28.96
N ALA A 110 1.30 16.35 -28.09
CA ALA A 110 0.63 17.61 -28.38
C ALA A 110 1.66 18.73 -28.61
N MET A 111 1.39 19.57 -29.62
CA MET A 111 2.23 20.74 -29.92
C MET A 111 2.10 21.84 -28.87
N ASN A 112 3.06 22.75 -28.85
CA ASN A 112 3.01 23.97 -28.05
C ASN A 112 1.72 24.74 -28.31
N GLU A 113 1.14 25.34 -27.27
CA GLU A 113 -0.13 26.08 -27.27
C GLU A 113 -1.38 25.24 -27.57
N THR A 114 -1.25 23.90 -27.61
CA THR A 114 -2.42 23.02 -27.71
C THR A 114 -3.39 23.24 -26.53
N PRO A 115 -4.68 23.53 -26.78
CA PRO A 115 -5.66 23.66 -25.72
C PRO A 115 -5.94 22.33 -25.04
N ILE A 116 -5.87 22.32 -23.72
CA ILE A 116 -6.22 21.19 -22.87
C ILE A 116 -7.70 21.28 -22.55
N LEU A 117 -8.43 20.19 -22.75
CA LEU A 117 -9.86 20.10 -22.48
C LEU A 117 -10.15 19.44 -21.13
N ASP A 118 -9.36 18.42 -20.75
CA ASP A 118 -9.58 17.66 -19.52
C ASP A 118 -8.33 16.86 -19.10
N ILE A 119 -8.25 16.48 -17.82
CA ILE A 119 -7.21 15.62 -17.25
C ILE A 119 -7.86 14.57 -16.36
N LYS A 120 -7.47 13.29 -16.52
CA LYS A 120 -7.99 12.18 -15.71
C LYS A 120 -6.87 11.29 -15.16
N PRO A 121 -7.05 10.61 -14.03
CA PRO A 121 -6.18 9.49 -13.65
C PRO A 121 -6.14 8.46 -14.78
N ALA A 122 -4.94 7.95 -15.12
CA ALA A 122 -4.80 6.96 -16.19
C ALA A 122 -5.52 5.64 -15.82
N ASP A 123 -6.38 5.14 -16.70
CA ASP A 123 -7.10 3.88 -16.50
C ASP A 123 -6.27 2.67 -16.97
N TYR A 124 -5.83 1.86 -16.01
CA TYR A 124 -5.10 0.61 -16.25
C TYR A 124 -5.97 -0.65 -16.14
N SER A 125 -7.25 -0.53 -15.84
CA SER A 125 -8.15 -1.66 -15.53
C SER A 125 -8.25 -2.70 -16.66
N PHE A 126 -8.05 -2.27 -17.91
CA PHE A 126 -7.98 -3.15 -19.06
C PHE A 126 -6.68 -3.97 -19.12
N TYR A 127 -5.54 -3.37 -18.78
CA TYR A 127 -4.23 -4.05 -18.77
C TYR A 127 -4.07 -4.99 -17.57
N GLU A 128 -4.68 -4.65 -16.43
CA GLU A 128 -4.81 -5.55 -15.27
C GLU A 128 -5.57 -6.85 -15.63
N ASN A 129 -6.42 -6.80 -16.66
CA ASN A 129 -7.26 -7.90 -17.11
C ASN A 129 -6.68 -8.73 -18.27
N SER A 130 -5.38 -8.69 -18.56
CA SER A 130 -4.73 -9.62 -19.49
C SER A 130 -4.61 -11.05 -18.90
N LYS A 131 -5.78 -11.69 -18.80
CA LYS A 131 -6.10 -13.01 -18.22
C LYS A 131 -5.59 -14.20 -19.06
N SER A 132 -4.30 -14.27 -19.30
CA SER A 132 -3.62 -15.55 -19.60
C SER A 132 -2.62 -15.93 -18.50
N GLU A 133 -1.99 -14.95 -17.85
CA GLU A 133 -1.08 -15.18 -16.72
C GLU A 133 -1.81 -15.47 -15.39
N ASN A 134 -3.10 -15.12 -15.28
CA ASN A 134 -3.81 -15.14 -14.00
C ASN A 134 -4.42 -16.51 -13.61
N LYS A 135 -4.72 -17.43 -14.54
CA LYS A 135 -5.29 -18.74 -14.15
C LYS A 135 -4.29 -19.61 -13.39
N ILE A 136 -3.08 -19.76 -13.92
CA ILE A 136 -2.01 -20.55 -13.28
C ILE A 136 -1.63 -19.94 -11.93
N ARG A 137 -1.51 -18.61 -11.87
CA ARG A 137 -1.27 -17.87 -10.63
C ARG A 137 -2.37 -18.12 -9.60
N VAL A 138 -3.64 -17.96 -10.00
CA VAL A 138 -4.79 -18.19 -9.11
C VAL A 138 -4.84 -19.63 -8.62
N GLU A 139 -4.64 -20.63 -9.47
CA GLU A 139 -4.60 -22.03 -9.05
C GLU A 139 -3.43 -22.30 -8.09
N ARG A 140 -2.25 -21.71 -8.34
CA ARG A 140 -1.12 -21.79 -7.40
C ARG A 140 -1.48 -21.17 -6.04
N LEU A 141 -2.12 -20.01 -6.02
CA LEU A 141 -2.52 -19.34 -4.78
C LEU A 141 -3.67 -20.06 -4.06
N LYS A 142 -4.57 -20.75 -4.77
CA LYS A 142 -5.57 -21.62 -4.13
C LYS A 142 -4.90 -22.78 -3.38
N GLY A 143 -3.86 -23.39 -3.96
CA GLY A 143 -3.11 -24.47 -3.32
C GLY A 143 -2.15 -23.99 -2.22
N ASN A 144 -1.57 -22.80 -2.38
CA ASN A 144 -0.72 -22.16 -1.37
C ASN A 144 -0.92 -20.63 -1.42
N PRO A 145 -1.78 -20.06 -0.55
CA PRO A 145 -2.12 -18.64 -0.59
C PRO A 145 -0.95 -17.72 -0.24
N ARG A 146 0.11 -18.27 0.36
CA ARG A 146 1.32 -17.53 0.73
C ARG A 146 2.47 -17.73 -0.26
N ALA A 147 2.27 -18.43 -1.38
CA ALA A 147 3.35 -18.81 -2.29
C ALA A 147 4.19 -17.63 -2.79
N GLU A 148 3.57 -16.48 -3.03
CA GLU A 148 4.26 -15.25 -3.46
C GLU A 148 5.03 -14.60 -2.31
N ILE A 149 4.40 -14.47 -1.13
CA ILE A 149 5.06 -13.96 0.08
C ILE A 149 6.29 -14.81 0.42
N ILE A 150 6.17 -16.14 0.36
CA ILE A 150 7.27 -17.07 0.62
C ILE A 150 8.42 -16.87 -0.38
N MET A 151 8.10 -16.64 -1.66
CA MET A 151 9.11 -16.38 -2.68
C MET A 151 9.83 -15.06 -2.40
N ASP A 152 9.07 -14.00 -2.10
CA ASP A 152 9.62 -12.68 -1.81
C ASP A 152 10.46 -12.67 -0.52
N ILE A 153 10.11 -13.47 0.50
CA ILE A 153 10.94 -13.68 1.71
C ILE A 153 12.28 -14.30 1.33
N LYS A 154 12.27 -15.38 0.53
CA LYS A 154 13.48 -16.10 0.12
C LYS A 154 14.41 -15.24 -0.73
N SER A 155 13.86 -14.36 -1.57
CA SER A 155 14.63 -13.44 -2.39
C SER A 155 14.91 -12.10 -1.70
N GLU A 156 14.53 -11.94 -0.43
CA GLU A 156 14.66 -10.71 0.35
C GLU A 156 14.09 -9.48 -0.37
N ASN A 157 12.94 -9.63 -1.05
CA ASN A 157 12.24 -8.55 -1.74
C ASN A 157 11.45 -7.69 -0.74
N LEU A 158 12.18 -6.96 0.09
CA LEU A 158 11.65 -6.17 1.20
C LEU A 158 10.63 -5.11 0.74
N GLU A 159 10.81 -4.53 -0.44
CA GLU A 159 9.92 -3.51 -0.98
C GLU A 159 8.52 -4.08 -1.25
N LYS A 160 8.44 -5.20 -1.96
CA LYS A 160 7.17 -5.87 -2.26
C LYS A 160 6.49 -6.40 -1.00
N LEU A 161 7.28 -6.90 -0.05
CA LEU A 161 6.81 -7.36 1.25
C LEU A 161 6.26 -6.22 2.11
N LEU A 162 6.91 -5.05 2.10
CA LEU A 162 6.42 -3.85 2.78
C LEU A 162 5.11 -3.35 2.16
N ILE A 163 5.00 -3.34 0.83
CA ILE A 163 3.76 -2.99 0.12
C ILE A 163 2.62 -3.93 0.54
N GLY A 164 2.90 -5.23 0.64
CA GLY A 164 1.94 -6.22 1.12
C GLY A 164 1.53 -5.99 2.57
N ALA A 165 2.48 -5.77 3.47
CA ALA A 165 2.21 -5.51 4.88
C ALA A 165 1.42 -4.21 5.09
N ALA A 166 1.67 -3.19 4.27
CA ALA A 166 0.96 -1.91 4.32
C ALA A 166 -0.52 -2.04 3.94
N GLN A 167 -0.90 -3.05 3.15
CA GLN A 167 -2.31 -3.27 2.79
C GLN A 167 -3.15 -3.70 4.00
N ILE A 168 -2.59 -4.51 4.90
CA ILE A 168 -3.29 -4.89 6.14
C ILE A 168 -3.19 -3.78 7.21
N HIS A 169 -2.08 -3.04 7.22
CA HIS A 169 -1.80 -2.02 8.23
C HIS A 169 -2.48 -0.67 7.93
N GLY A 170 -2.78 -0.39 6.66
CA GLY A 170 -3.47 0.81 6.19
C GLY A 170 -2.57 2.01 5.87
N HIS A 171 -1.28 1.96 6.18
CA HIS A 171 -0.31 3.01 5.81
C HIS A 171 1.13 2.51 5.82
N TYR A 172 2.07 3.36 5.38
CA TYR A 172 3.50 3.11 5.49
C TYR A 172 4.08 3.85 6.70
N CYS A 173 4.77 3.13 7.58
CA CYS A 173 5.56 3.74 8.65
C CYS A 173 6.87 2.96 8.91
N PRO A 174 7.92 3.60 9.45
CA PRO A 174 9.18 2.91 9.75
C PRO A 174 9.02 1.74 10.73
N GLY A 175 8.03 1.79 11.64
CA GLY A 175 7.73 0.68 12.55
C GLY A 175 7.29 -0.59 11.81
N LEU A 176 6.43 -0.44 10.81
CA LEU A 176 6.01 -1.54 9.93
C LEU A 176 7.20 -2.09 9.13
N ALA A 177 8.01 -1.19 8.54
CA ALA A 177 9.22 -1.57 7.80
C ALA A 177 10.21 -2.35 8.67
N MET A 178 10.40 -1.93 9.93
CA MET A 178 11.20 -2.66 10.92
C MET A 178 10.65 -4.08 11.17
N GLY A 179 9.34 -4.22 11.32
CA GLY A 179 8.69 -5.52 11.47
C GLY A 179 8.95 -6.44 10.28
N VAL A 180 8.85 -5.91 9.06
CA VAL A 180 9.14 -6.64 7.82
C VAL A 180 10.60 -7.12 7.77
N ILE A 181 11.56 -6.23 8.00
CA ILE A 181 13.00 -6.55 8.00
C ILE A 181 13.30 -7.65 9.03
N ALA A 182 12.82 -7.47 10.26
CA ALA A 182 13.06 -8.39 11.36
C ALA A 182 12.48 -9.79 11.06
N ALA A 183 11.26 -9.84 10.54
CA ALA A 183 10.58 -11.09 10.23
C ALA A 183 11.20 -11.83 9.04
N VAL A 184 11.57 -11.13 7.97
CA VAL A 184 12.24 -11.74 6.82
C VAL A 184 13.55 -12.40 7.25
N LYS A 185 14.36 -11.70 8.08
CA LYS A 185 15.62 -12.25 8.59
C LYS A 185 15.40 -13.53 9.39
N ALA A 186 14.42 -13.54 10.30
CA ALA A 186 14.13 -14.71 11.13
C ALA A 186 13.60 -15.90 10.30
N MET A 187 12.69 -15.65 9.35
CA MET A 187 12.13 -16.68 8.46
C MET A 187 13.22 -17.37 7.62
N ASN A 188 14.15 -16.59 7.06
CA ASN A 188 15.26 -17.13 6.27
C ASN A 188 16.26 -17.93 7.12
N GLN A 189 16.37 -17.68 8.43
CA GLN A 189 17.24 -18.43 9.32
C GLN A 189 16.62 -19.73 9.82
N ILE A 190 15.35 -19.72 10.23
CA ILE A 190 14.66 -20.93 10.72
C ILE A 190 14.37 -21.93 9.60
N LYS A 191 14.41 -21.52 8.32
CA LYS A 191 14.15 -22.35 7.13
C LYS A 191 12.82 -23.14 7.21
N ASN A 192 11.88 -22.64 8.00
CA ASN A 192 10.53 -23.16 8.11
C ASN A 192 9.53 -22.15 7.54
N HIS A 193 8.32 -22.58 7.25
CA HIS A 193 7.26 -21.72 6.74
C HIS A 193 5.96 -21.99 7.49
N SER A 194 5.13 -20.95 7.63
CA SER A 194 3.77 -21.14 8.12
C SER A 194 2.94 -21.81 7.03
N ASP A 195 2.27 -22.89 7.40
CA ASP A 195 1.21 -23.58 6.67
C ASP A 195 -0.18 -23.01 7.02
N GLY A 196 -0.22 -21.94 7.81
CA GLY A 196 -1.43 -21.36 8.36
C GLY A 196 -1.88 -21.98 9.68
N MET A 197 -1.17 -22.96 10.23
CA MET A 197 -1.45 -23.61 11.51
C MET A 197 -0.45 -23.19 12.60
N GLU A 198 -0.62 -23.74 13.81
CA GLU A 198 0.17 -23.42 15.00
C GLU A 198 1.59 -24.04 15.04
N ASP A 199 2.07 -24.65 13.94
CA ASP A 199 3.38 -25.31 13.91
C ASP A 199 4.56 -24.33 13.91
N LEU A 200 4.35 -23.15 13.33
CA LEU A 200 5.24 -22.00 13.43
C LEU A 200 4.54 -20.93 14.26
N LEU A 201 5.24 -20.42 15.28
CA LEU A 201 4.71 -19.44 16.20
C LEU A 201 5.54 -18.17 16.17
N ALA A 202 4.86 -17.01 16.20
CA ALA A 202 5.48 -15.72 16.41
C ALA A 202 5.01 -15.15 17.74
N ILE A 203 5.95 -14.85 18.64
CA ILE A 203 5.68 -14.25 19.94
C ILE A 203 6.12 -12.79 19.89
N THR A 204 5.19 -11.86 19.73
CA THR A 204 5.49 -10.42 19.71
C THR A 204 5.55 -9.86 21.13
N GLU A 205 6.47 -8.92 21.37
CA GLU A 205 6.65 -8.28 22.68
C GLU A 205 6.09 -6.84 22.72
N THR A 206 5.35 -6.44 21.68
CA THR A 206 4.73 -5.13 21.49
C THR A 206 3.44 -5.24 20.66
N ASN A 207 2.54 -4.27 20.81
CA ASN A 207 1.27 -4.13 20.10
C ASN A 207 1.27 -2.97 19.09
N ASN A 208 2.44 -2.49 18.66
CA ASN A 208 2.56 -1.42 17.66
C ASN A 208 2.75 -1.96 16.23
N CYS A 209 2.91 -1.05 15.26
CA CYS A 209 3.07 -1.35 13.82
C CYS A 209 4.12 -2.44 13.48
N PHE A 210 5.13 -2.63 14.34
CA PHE A 210 6.12 -3.69 14.19
C PHE A 210 5.47 -5.08 14.17
N ALA A 211 4.46 -5.31 15.01
CA ALA A 211 3.76 -6.57 15.12
C ALA A 211 3.00 -6.95 13.83
N ASP A 212 2.45 -5.97 13.11
CA ASP A 212 1.74 -6.21 11.84
C ASP A 212 2.71 -6.64 10.73
N GLY A 213 3.91 -6.06 10.70
CA GLY A 213 4.98 -6.52 9.82
C GLY A 213 5.38 -7.96 10.13
N VAL A 214 5.53 -8.30 11.42
CA VAL A 214 5.79 -9.69 11.85
C VAL A 214 4.66 -10.63 11.43
N GLN A 215 3.40 -10.26 11.67
CA GLN A 215 2.23 -11.05 11.31
C GLN A 215 2.16 -11.32 9.80
N TYR A 216 2.28 -10.27 8.98
CA TYR A 216 2.19 -10.39 7.53
C TYR A 216 3.25 -11.35 6.98
N ILE A 217 4.50 -11.19 7.41
CA ILE A 217 5.64 -11.94 6.88
C ILE A 217 5.65 -13.38 7.38
N THR A 218 5.44 -13.61 8.67
CA THR A 218 5.50 -14.96 9.24
C THR A 218 4.28 -15.79 8.86
N GLY A 219 3.11 -15.15 8.69
CA GLY A 219 1.83 -15.84 8.56
C GLY A 219 1.26 -16.32 9.90
N CYS A 220 1.98 -16.07 10.99
CA CYS A 220 1.48 -16.25 12.34
C CYS A 220 0.53 -15.10 12.64
N SER A 221 -0.76 -15.40 12.75
CA SER A 221 -1.82 -14.40 12.97
C SER A 221 -2.58 -14.70 14.25
N PHE A 222 -3.35 -13.72 14.72
CA PHE A 222 -4.19 -13.93 15.90
C PHE A 222 -5.27 -15.00 15.64
N GLY A 223 -5.90 -14.95 14.47
CA GLY A 223 -7.02 -15.84 14.12
C GLY A 223 -6.65 -17.30 13.88
N ASN A 224 -5.40 -17.59 13.49
CA ASN A 224 -4.89 -18.96 13.40
C ASN A 224 -4.11 -19.40 14.65
N ASN A 225 -4.20 -18.65 15.74
CA ASN A 225 -3.58 -18.92 17.06
C ASN A 225 -2.04 -18.99 17.05
N ALA A 226 -1.39 -18.66 15.94
CA ALA A 226 0.05 -18.74 15.80
C ALA A 226 0.78 -17.45 16.24
N LEU A 227 0.05 -16.33 16.36
CA LEU A 227 0.58 -15.09 16.91
C LEU A 227 0.25 -14.97 18.40
N ILE A 228 1.29 -14.97 19.23
CA ILE A 228 1.18 -14.80 20.67
C ILE A 228 1.66 -13.40 21.02
N PHE A 229 0.82 -12.61 21.67
CA PHE A 229 1.21 -11.31 22.19
C PHE A 229 1.66 -11.42 23.65
N ARG A 230 2.89 -11.00 23.92
CA ARG A 230 3.45 -10.84 25.27
C ARG A 230 3.59 -9.34 25.56
N ASP A 231 2.71 -8.82 26.41
CA ASP A 231 2.62 -7.40 26.69
C ASP A 231 3.73 -6.88 27.62
N ILE A 232 4.94 -6.70 27.06
CA ILE A 232 6.12 -6.25 27.80
C ILE A 232 6.83 -5.05 27.16
N GLY A 233 6.22 -4.45 26.13
CA GLY A 233 6.63 -3.18 25.52
C GLY A 233 7.97 -3.17 24.76
N LYS A 234 8.53 -4.33 24.39
CA LYS A 234 9.79 -4.39 23.64
C LYS A 234 9.50 -4.51 22.15
N ASN A 235 10.16 -3.69 21.33
CA ASN A 235 10.15 -3.85 19.87
C ASN A 235 10.97 -5.09 19.47
N ALA A 236 10.39 -6.25 19.74
CA ALA A 236 11.00 -7.54 19.55
C ALA A 236 9.93 -8.59 19.26
N PHE A 237 10.36 -9.68 18.63
CA PHE A 237 9.55 -10.88 18.54
C PHE A 237 10.44 -12.12 18.55
N THR A 238 9.85 -13.26 18.92
CA THR A 238 10.49 -14.57 18.83
C THR A 238 9.75 -15.41 17.79
N LEU A 239 10.46 -15.90 16.78
CA LEU A 239 9.95 -16.91 15.85
C LEU A 239 10.39 -18.28 16.33
N THR A 240 9.47 -19.22 16.50
CA THR A 240 9.77 -20.52 17.10
C THR A 240 8.86 -21.60 16.56
N THR A 241 9.25 -22.86 16.74
CA THR A 241 8.36 -24.01 16.47
C THR A 241 7.79 -24.54 17.78
N ARG A 242 6.89 -25.52 17.70
CA ARG A 242 6.28 -26.17 18.87
C ARG A 242 7.27 -26.79 19.86
N ASN A 243 8.52 -27.05 19.45
CA ASN A 243 9.57 -27.55 20.33
C ASN A 243 10.20 -26.47 21.23
N GLY A 244 9.77 -25.21 21.11
CA GLY A 244 10.25 -24.09 21.92
C GLY A 244 11.57 -23.47 21.45
N LYS A 245 12.29 -24.09 20.51
CA LYS A 245 13.54 -23.56 19.94
C LYS A 245 13.24 -22.63 18.78
N GLY A 246 13.75 -21.42 18.89
CA GLY A 246 13.53 -20.36 17.93
C GLY A 246 14.60 -19.29 17.95
N ILE A 247 14.29 -18.16 17.30
CA ILE A 247 15.17 -17.01 17.17
C ILE A 247 14.41 -15.78 17.64
N ARG A 248 15.04 -14.99 18.50
CA ARG A 248 14.51 -13.72 18.96
C ARG A 248 15.22 -12.58 18.23
N VAL A 249 14.43 -11.69 17.64
CA VAL A 249 14.91 -10.46 17.01
C VAL A 249 14.43 -9.27 17.83
N CYS A 250 15.34 -8.38 18.21
CA CYS A 250 15.05 -7.22 19.03
C CYS A 250 15.66 -5.97 18.41
N ALA A 251 14.88 -4.88 18.32
CA ALA A 251 15.40 -3.58 17.94
C ALA A 251 16.51 -3.14 18.92
N LYS A 252 17.57 -2.53 18.40
CA LYS A 252 18.60 -1.89 19.22
C LYS A 252 18.06 -0.61 19.87
N ASN A 253 18.68 -0.19 20.96
CA ASN A 253 18.33 1.04 21.66
C ASN A 253 18.52 2.31 20.80
N ASP A 254 19.48 2.29 19.88
CA ASP A 254 19.80 3.37 18.96
C ASP A 254 19.08 3.27 17.60
N SER A 255 18.25 2.23 17.38
CA SER A 255 17.62 2.00 16.07
C SER A 255 16.78 3.19 15.59
N ARG A 256 16.09 3.86 16.51
CA ARG A 256 15.30 5.06 16.23
C ARG A 256 16.17 6.23 15.78
N LEU A 257 17.35 6.39 16.37
CA LEU A 257 18.31 7.42 15.96
C LEU A 257 18.82 7.14 14.54
N THR A 258 19.20 5.90 14.25
CA THR A 258 19.66 5.48 12.91
C THR A 258 18.61 5.77 11.83
N ILE A 259 17.34 5.46 12.10
CA ILE A 259 16.23 5.74 11.17
C ILE A 259 16.02 7.26 11.02
N ASN A 260 15.99 7.99 12.13
CA ASN A 260 15.79 9.45 12.12
C ASN A 260 16.90 10.18 11.34
N GLN A 261 18.16 9.76 11.47
CA GLN A 261 19.28 10.34 10.71
C GLN A 261 19.10 10.16 9.20
N LYS A 262 18.48 9.06 8.78
CA LYS A 262 18.20 8.77 7.37
C LYS A 262 16.96 9.49 6.84
N SER A 263 16.05 9.92 7.72
CA SER A 263 14.83 10.62 7.35
C SER A 263 14.44 11.70 8.38
N PRO A 264 15.20 12.81 8.49
CA PRO A 264 14.98 13.83 9.50
C PRO A 264 13.64 14.57 9.36
N GLU A 265 13.20 14.76 8.12
CA GLU A 265 11.90 15.37 7.78
C GLU A 265 10.73 14.61 8.42
N PHE A 266 10.77 13.27 8.35
CA PHE A 266 9.77 12.42 8.98
C PHE A 266 9.76 12.58 10.50
N SER A 267 10.94 12.71 11.14
CA SER A 267 11.02 12.85 12.60
C SER A 267 10.31 14.12 13.11
N ASN A 268 10.44 15.23 12.39
CA ASN A 268 9.75 16.48 12.74
C ASN A 268 8.23 16.34 12.57
N LEU A 269 7.78 15.81 11.44
CA LEU A 269 6.36 15.60 11.19
C LEU A 269 5.73 14.57 12.15
N PHE A 270 6.48 13.55 12.56
CA PHE A 270 6.05 12.57 13.56
C PHE A 270 5.80 13.22 14.92
N GLN A 271 6.67 14.13 15.34
CA GLN A 271 6.50 14.89 16.58
C GLN A 271 5.17 15.66 16.56
N GLN A 272 4.92 16.39 15.48
CA GLN A 272 3.70 17.20 15.34
C GLN A 272 2.42 16.34 15.25
N VAL A 273 2.40 15.34 14.36
CA VAL A 273 1.18 14.59 14.06
C VAL A 273 0.87 13.51 15.09
N VAL A 274 1.89 12.80 15.58
CA VAL A 274 1.69 11.61 16.44
C VAL A 274 1.84 11.95 17.91
N ILE A 275 2.87 12.71 18.29
CA ILE A 275 3.14 13.02 19.70
C ILE A 275 2.26 14.18 20.18
N GLU A 276 2.22 15.27 19.41
CA GLU A 276 1.42 16.47 19.72
C GLU A 276 -0.03 16.35 19.24
N GLN A 277 -0.38 15.25 18.54
CA GLN A 277 -1.72 14.97 18.00
C GLN A 277 -2.27 16.12 17.12
N ASN A 278 -1.41 16.78 16.35
CA ASN A 278 -1.85 17.82 15.43
C ASN A 278 -2.75 17.21 14.34
N HIS A 279 -3.99 17.72 14.26
CA HIS A 279 -5.00 17.21 13.35
C HIS A 279 -5.13 17.99 12.03
N ASP A 280 -4.24 18.95 11.76
CA ASP A 280 -4.21 19.68 10.49
C ASP A 280 -4.01 18.72 9.29
N GLU A 281 -4.88 18.83 8.29
CA GLU A 281 -4.91 17.91 7.15
C GLU A 281 -3.74 18.12 6.17
N ASN A 282 -3.19 19.33 6.08
CA ASN A 282 -2.01 19.57 5.26
C ASN A 282 -0.77 18.93 5.89
N ILE A 283 -0.58 19.12 7.20
CA ILE A 283 0.52 18.50 7.95
C ILE A 283 0.39 16.98 7.94
N LYS A 284 -0.82 16.43 8.10
CA LYS A 284 -1.05 14.97 7.96
C LYS A 284 -0.70 14.46 6.56
N ARG A 285 -1.01 15.21 5.50
CA ARG A 285 -0.67 14.84 4.12
C ARG A 285 0.84 14.82 3.91
N GLU A 286 1.55 15.83 4.39
CA GLU A 286 3.02 15.86 4.37
C GLU A 286 3.61 14.71 5.18
N PHE A 287 3.08 14.46 6.38
CA PHE A 287 3.47 13.34 7.22
C PHE A 287 3.30 11.99 6.50
N ARG A 288 2.19 11.75 5.81
CA ARG A 288 1.98 10.50 5.04
C ARG A 288 3.02 10.33 3.93
N LYS A 289 3.34 11.40 3.19
CA LYS A 289 4.37 11.37 2.15
C LYS A 289 5.76 11.10 2.74
N ALA A 290 6.11 11.80 3.82
CA ALA A 290 7.38 11.62 4.52
C ALA A 290 7.49 10.23 5.15
N ALA A 291 6.41 9.71 5.74
CA ALA A 291 6.35 8.37 6.34
C ALA A 291 6.54 7.28 5.29
N SER A 292 5.90 7.40 4.12
CA SER A 292 6.14 6.50 2.99
C SER A 292 7.61 6.48 2.59
N LYS A 293 8.19 7.64 2.28
CA LYS A 293 9.61 7.78 1.91
C LYS A 293 10.55 7.20 3.00
N ALA A 294 10.30 7.52 4.27
CA ALA A 294 11.09 7.02 5.39
C ALA A 294 10.99 5.49 5.57
N SER A 295 9.82 4.91 5.31
CA SER A 295 9.61 3.47 5.40
C SER A 295 10.46 2.71 4.38
N PHE A 296 10.44 3.14 3.11
CA PHE A 296 11.27 2.52 2.07
C PHE A 296 12.77 2.80 2.29
N ALA A 297 13.13 3.99 2.79
CA ALA A 297 14.51 4.28 3.17
C ALA A 297 15.01 3.37 4.32
N THR A 298 14.13 3.00 5.26
CA THR A 298 14.43 2.09 6.37
C THR A 298 14.83 0.70 5.90
N LEU A 299 14.23 0.20 4.81
CA LEU A 299 14.57 -1.10 4.21
C LEU A 299 16.02 -1.22 3.76
N THR A 300 16.68 -0.08 3.50
CA THR A 300 18.07 -0.03 3.03
C THR A 300 19.08 0.14 4.17
N ILE A 301 18.63 0.14 5.44
CA ILE A 301 19.53 0.17 6.60
C ILE A 301 20.04 -1.26 6.84
N PRO A 302 21.37 -1.46 7.04
CA PRO A 302 21.90 -2.78 7.36
C PRO A 302 21.23 -3.38 8.60
N PHE A 303 20.84 -4.66 8.52
CA PHE A 303 20.12 -5.35 9.60
C PHE A 303 20.80 -5.19 10.97
N ASN A 304 22.13 -5.38 11.00
CA ASN A 304 22.92 -5.31 12.22
C ASN A 304 23.01 -3.91 12.81
N ASP A 305 22.63 -2.84 12.10
CA ASP A 305 22.65 -1.47 12.62
C ASP A 305 21.41 -1.15 13.45
N ILE A 306 20.30 -1.90 13.24
CA ILE A 306 19.02 -1.63 13.89
C ILE A 306 18.48 -2.81 14.71
N PHE A 307 19.03 -4.02 14.56
CA PHE A 307 18.60 -5.21 15.28
C PHE A 307 19.73 -5.97 15.97
N LYS A 308 19.35 -6.71 17.01
CA LYS A 308 20.08 -7.83 17.59
C LYS A 308 19.27 -9.11 17.32
N ILE A 309 19.98 -10.20 17.09
CA ILE A 309 19.38 -11.51 16.82
C ILE A 309 20.09 -12.56 17.66
N GLU A 310 19.32 -13.45 18.30
CA GLU A 310 19.84 -14.47 19.22
C GLU A 310 18.98 -15.73 19.16
N ASP A 311 19.59 -16.89 19.36
CA ASP A 311 18.85 -18.13 19.59
C ASP A 311 18.08 -18.03 20.91
N LYS A 312 16.85 -18.53 20.91
CA LYS A 312 15.96 -18.43 22.06
C LYS A 312 15.16 -19.71 22.25
N GLU A 313 15.27 -20.27 23.44
CA GLU A 313 14.33 -21.28 23.94
C GLU A 313 13.20 -20.59 24.70
N THR A 314 11.96 -20.94 24.37
CA THR A 314 10.76 -20.31 24.94
C THR A 314 9.73 -21.37 25.30
N SER A 315 9.06 -21.19 26.45
CA SER A 315 7.90 -21.98 26.81
C SER A 315 6.74 -21.68 25.87
N ILE A 316 6.17 -22.73 25.27
CA ILE A 316 5.11 -22.65 24.28
C ILE A 316 3.77 -23.02 24.94
N PRO A 317 2.72 -22.19 24.83
CA PRO A 317 1.39 -22.57 25.32
C PRO A 317 0.88 -23.82 24.60
N PRO A 318 -0.03 -24.60 25.21
CA PRO A 318 -0.67 -25.73 24.53
C PRO A 318 -1.41 -25.26 23.26
N TYR A 319 -1.71 -26.20 22.36
CA TYR A 319 -2.55 -25.92 21.19
C TYR A 319 -3.89 -25.31 21.60
N ALA A 320 -4.44 -24.43 20.77
CA ALA A 320 -5.73 -23.85 21.04
C ALA A 320 -6.81 -24.95 21.14
N PRO A 321 -7.59 -25.00 22.24
CA PRO A 321 -8.63 -26.00 22.40
C PRO A 321 -9.82 -25.70 21.48
N ILE A 322 -10.38 -26.73 20.85
CA ILE A 322 -11.69 -26.64 20.19
C ILE A 322 -12.75 -26.69 21.29
N MET A 323 -13.57 -25.65 21.39
CA MET A 323 -14.62 -25.55 22.39
C MET A 323 -15.99 -25.52 21.72
N GLU A 324 -16.97 -26.17 22.35
CA GLU A 324 -18.35 -26.07 21.94
C GLU A 324 -18.91 -24.66 22.17
N SER A 325 -19.94 -24.30 21.40
CA SER A 325 -20.73 -23.11 21.62
C SER A 325 -21.90 -23.43 22.54
N ILE A 326 -22.13 -22.57 23.53
CA ILE A 326 -23.28 -22.59 24.44
C ILE A 326 -24.08 -21.32 24.18
N VAL A 327 -25.41 -21.43 24.13
CA VAL A 327 -26.29 -20.28 23.95
C VAL A 327 -26.43 -19.54 25.29
N CYS A 328 -26.19 -18.24 25.30
CA CYS A 328 -26.45 -17.40 26.47
C CYS A 328 -27.95 -17.32 26.77
N ASP A 329 -28.36 -17.53 28.02
CA ASP A 329 -29.77 -17.55 28.41
C ASP A 329 -30.44 -16.17 28.37
N VAL A 330 -29.66 -15.07 28.39
CA VAL A 330 -30.17 -13.70 28.33
C VAL A 330 -30.19 -13.16 26.90
N CYS A 331 -29.04 -13.01 26.23
CA CYS A 331 -28.97 -12.41 24.89
C CYS A 331 -29.28 -13.38 23.74
N LYS A 332 -29.31 -14.69 24.01
CA LYS A 332 -29.53 -15.77 23.03
C LYS A 332 -28.44 -15.91 21.96
N GLU A 333 -27.26 -15.37 22.20
CA GLU A 333 -26.11 -15.50 21.29
C GLU A 333 -25.29 -16.77 21.58
N ASN A 334 -24.73 -17.39 20.53
CA ASN A 334 -23.78 -18.49 20.66
C ASN A 334 -22.45 -17.97 21.20
N THR A 335 -22.04 -18.47 22.37
CA THR A 335 -20.83 -18.06 23.07
C THR A 335 -19.91 -19.26 23.28
N MET A 336 -18.60 -19.06 23.14
CA MET A 336 -17.61 -20.10 23.43
C MET A 336 -17.75 -20.57 24.89
N LYS A 337 -17.74 -21.88 25.15
CA LYS A 337 -17.89 -22.43 26.51
C LYS A 337 -16.97 -21.80 27.56
N SER A 338 -15.72 -21.48 27.24
CA SER A 338 -14.80 -20.80 28.17
C SER A 338 -15.11 -19.33 28.43
N ARG A 339 -16.20 -18.79 27.87
CA ARG A 339 -16.69 -17.42 28.05
C ARG A 339 -18.14 -17.42 28.57
N ILE A 340 -18.58 -18.56 29.11
CA ILE A 340 -19.84 -18.70 29.84
C ILE A 340 -19.55 -18.74 31.34
N THR A 341 -20.36 -18.02 32.10
CA THR A 341 -20.44 -18.08 33.56
C THR A 341 -21.80 -18.66 33.94
N GLU A 342 -21.82 -19.65 34.82
CA GLU A 342 -23.07 -20.20 35.36
C GLU A 342 -23.53 -19.34 36.55
N VAL A 343 -24.70 -18.72 36.44
CA VAL A 343 -25.29 -17.88 37.48
C VAL A 343 -26.74 -18.33 37.70
N ASN A 344 -27.09 -18.75 38.91
CA ASN A 344 -28.45 -19.21 39.25
C ASN A 344 -28.99 -20.32 38.32
N ASN A 345 -28.14 -21.27 37.90
CA ASN A 345 -28.43 -22.32 36.90
C ASN A 345 -28.74 -21.81 35.48
N GLU A 346 -28.40 -20.56 35.17
CA GLU A 346 -28.43 -20.00 33.81
C GLU A 346 -27.01 -19.87 33.26
N ASN A 347 -26.84 -20.14 31.97
CA ASN A 347 -25.59 -19.95 31.24
C ASN A 347 -25.54 -18.54 30.68
N LEU A 348 -24.70 -17.68 31.26
CA LEU A 348 -24.58 -16.28 30.85
C LEU A 348 -23.25 -16.03 30.16
N CYS A 349 -23.25 -15.29 29.04
CA CYS A 349 -22.00 -14.75 28.48
C CYS A 349 -21.41 -13.68 29.41
N LEU A 350 -20.12 -13.39 29.26
CA LEU A 350 -19.41 -12.43 30.11
C LEU A 350 -20.05 -11.04 30.15
N ASP A 351 -20.69 -10.60 29.06
CA ASP A 351 -21.42 -9.33 29.01
C ASP A 351 -22.68 -9.37 29.89
N CYS A 352 -23.52 -10.41 29.73
CA CYS A 352 -24.77 -10.55 30.48
C CYS A 352 -24.54 -10.85 31.97
N SER A 353 -23.43 -11.51 32.32
CA SER A 353 -23.06 -11.78 33.71
C SER A 353 -22.31 -10.63 34.38
N ALA A 354 -22.02 -9.54 33.66
CA ALA A 354 -21.17 -8.44 34.12
C ALA A 354 -19.82 -8.93 34.71
N THR A 355 -19.28 -10.01 34.13
CA THR A 355 -18.00 -10.59 34.54
C THR A 355 -16.87 -9.83 33.86
N SER A 356 -15.79 -9.56 34.60
CA SER A 356 -14.66 -8.80 34.08
C SER A 356 -14.04 -9.46 32.85
N GLN A 357 -13.60 -8.62 31.92
CA GLN A 357 -13.10 -9.04 30.61
C GLN A 357 -11.67 -8.55 30.39
N TYR A 358 -10.90 -9.28 29.58
CA TYR A 358 -9.59 -8.81 29.16
C TYR A 358 -9.70 -8.05 27.84
N VAL A 359 -9.35 -6.76 27.87
CA VAL A 359 -9.37 -5.88 26.70
C VAL A 359 -7.95 -5.48 26.35
N LEU A 360 -7.57 -5.66 25.09
CA LEU A 360 -6.36 -5.08 24.51
C LEU A 360 -6.71 -3.73 23.90
N ASP A 361 -6.19 -2.65 24.47
CA ASP A 361 -6.29 -1.29 23.92
C ASP A 361 -4.89 -0.71 23.61
N GLY A 362 -4.83 0.59 23.30
CA GLY A 362 -3.57 1.30 23.05
C GLY A 362 -2.61 1.32 24.25
N HIS A 363 -3.07 0.99 25.45
CA HIS A 363 -2.28 0.90 26.68
C HIS A 363 -1.89 -0.53 27.07
N GLY A 364 -2.31 -1.55 26.31
CA GLY A 364 -2.03 -2.96 26.59
C GLY A 364 -3.25 -3.76 27.04
N ILE A 365 -3.02 -4.93 27.64
CA ILE A 365 -4.09 -5.82 28.13
C ILE A 365 -4.51 -5.40 29.55
N LYS A 366 -5.80 -5.11 29.74
CA LYS A 366 -6.38 -4.78 31.05
C LYS A 366 -7.62 -5.62 31.33
N CYS A 367 -7.83 -5.94 32.61
CA CYS A 367 -9.08 -6.51 33.08
C CYS A 367 -10.06 -5.35 33.35
N THR A 368 -11.19 -5.32 32.64
CA THR A 368 -12.22 -4.28 32.69
C THR A 368 -13.51 -4.79 33.30
#